data_AF-H1DK78-F1
#
_entry.id   AF-H1DK78-F1
#
_cell.length_a   1.000
_cell.length_b   1.000
_cell.length_c   1.000
_cell.angle_alpha   90.00
_cell.angle_beta   90.00
_cell.angle_gamma   90.00
#
_symmetry.space_group_name_H-M   'P 1'
#
loop_
_entity.id
_entity.type
_entity.pdbx_description
1 polymer ?
#
loop_
_entity_poly.entity_id
_entity_poly.type
_entity_poly.pdbx_seq_one_letter_code
_entity_poly.pdbx_strand_id
1 'polypeptide(L)'
;MKLFKILFLIILFFPEREIVFGKSHKDGITITIDSAYSNQYPEGNYFIGMVFLNITVINRSDSVVTVYMPNIPAPQLPHGFDCYGIFRSDTLELGTIFSSLILEPNTLESRQYIYGNGKLYTLYEKYGYPSPQKFLQDLVRESRYYFIFDRRDTCMVESDSTLEIQFLGRFGEEGEWIEVRPLRKEKLRD
;
A
#
# COMPACT_ATOMS: atom_id res chain seq x y z
N MET A 1 -0.58 -17.84 -15.64
CA MET A 1 -1.84 -17.97 -14.87
C MET A 1 -1.99 -17.02 -13.66
N LYS A 2 -0.98 -16.23 -13.25
CA LYS A 2 -1.08 -15.32 -12.08
C LYS A 2 -1.72 -13.95 -12.39
N LEU A 3 -1.49 -13.40 -13.59
CA LEU A 3 -2.10 -12.14 -14.05
C LEU A 3 -3.64 -12.21 -14.08
N PHE A 4 -4.19 -13.39 -14.41
CA PHE A 4 -5.63 -13.62 -14.56
C PHE A 4 -6.42 -13.51 -13.25
N LYS A 5 -5.81 -13.80 -12.09
CA LYS A 5 -6.51 -13.70 -10.79
C LYS A 5 -6.61 -12.26 -10.28
N ILE A 6 -5.60 -11.43 -10.58
CA ILE A 6 -5.62 -9.98 -10.31
C ILE A 6 -6.68 -9.30 -11.18
N LEU A 7 -6.78 -9.70 -12.44
CA LEU A 7 -7.83 -9.25 -13.36
C LEU A 7 -9.23 -9.53 -12.79
N PHE A 8 -9.44 -10.73 -12.23
CA PHE A 8 -10.77 -11.15 -11.76
C PHE A 8 -11.25 -10.40 -10.51
N LEU A 9 -10.37 -10.14 -9.55
CA LEU A 9 -10.72 -9.37 -8.34
C LEU A 9 -11.00 -7.90 -8.66
N ILE A 10 -10.24 -7.29 -9.57
CA ILE A 10 -10.48 -5.92 -10.00
C ILE A 10 -11.74 -5.82 -10.88
N ILE A 11 -12.07 -6.83 -11.69
CA ILE A 11 -13.34 -6.84 -12.46
C ILE A 11 -14.56 -6.98 -11.52
N LEU A 12 -14.46 -7.75 -10.43
CA LEU A 12 -15.57 -7.98 -9.49
C LEU A 12 -16.02 -6.71 -8.74
N PHE A 13 -15.13 -5.74 -8.51
CA PHE A 13 -15.48 -4.46 -7.86
C PHE A 13 -15.86 -3.34 -8.85
N PHE A 14 -15.71 -3.57 -10.16
CA PHE A 14 -15.97 -2.57 -11.20
C PHE A 14 -16.83 -3.16 -12.34
N PRO A 15 -18.07 -3.62 -12.07
CA PRO A 15 -18.86 -4.38 -13.03
C PRO A 15 -19.27 -3.61 -14.30
N GLU A 16 -19.12 -2.28 -14.34
CA GLU A 16 -19.63 -1.44 -15.44
C GLU A 16 -18.58 -0.76 -16.31
N ARG A 17 -17.27 -0.92 -16.07
CA ARG A 17 -16.24 -0.23 -16.88
C ARG A 17 -15.00 -1.09 -17.11
N GLU A 18 -14.59 -1.21 -18.37
CA GLU A 18 -13.27 -1.74 -18.75
C GLU A 18 -12.18 -0.97 -18.00
N ILE A 19 -11.57 -1.61 -17.01
CA ILE A 19 -10.32 -1.13 -16.44
C ILE A 19 -9.23 -1.46 -17.44
N VAL A 20 -8.70 -0.42 -18.08
CA VAL A 20 -7.60 -0.54 -19.03
C VAL A 20 -6.31 -0.65 -18.22
N PHE A 21 -5.89 -1.90 -17.94
CA PHE A 21 -4.55 -2.19 -17.46
C PHE A 21 -3.55 -1.91 -18.58
N GLY A 22 -3.17 -0.63 -18.74
CA GLY A 22 -2.47 -0.18 -19.96
C GLY A 22 -1.14 0.51 -19.74
N LYS A 23 -0.90 1.11 -18.56
CA LYS A 23 0.33 1.87 -18.33
C LYS A 23 0.99 1.46 -17.01
N SER A 24 2.31 1.26 -17.03
CA SER A 24 3.11 1.12 -15.82
C SER A 24 3.21 2.43 -15.04
N HIS A 25 2.99 3.56 -15.72
CA HIS A 25 3.13 4.92 -15.20
C HIS A 25 1.96 5.80 -15.68
N LYS A 26 1.41 6.63 -14.79
CA LYS A 26 0.50 7.71 -15.18
C LYS A 26 1.35 8.94 -15.48
N ASP A 27 1.17 9.55 -16.65
CA ASP A 27 2.01 10.65 -17.11
C ASP A 27 1.98 11.81 -16.11
N GLY A 28 3.16 12.32 -15.74
CA GLY A 28 3.30 13.38 -14.74
C GLY A 28 3.07 12.95 -13.28
N ILE A 29 2.84 11.67 -13.00
CA ILE A 29 2.71 11.15 -11.64
C ILE A 29 3.93 10.31 -11.26
N THR A 30 4.53 10.65 -10.13
CA THR A 30 5.61 9.85 -9.51
C THR A 30 5.15 9.35 -8.17
N ILE A 31 5.47 8.09 -7.85
CA ILE A 31 5.15 7.48 -6.57
C ILE A 31 6.42 6.87 -6.01
N THR A 32 6.71 7.11 -4.74
CA THR A 32 7.87 6.57 -4.03
C THR A 32 7.45 5.94 -2.71
N ILE A 33 8.10 4.84 -2.36
CA ILE A 33 8.00 4.25 -1.01
C ILE A 33 9.21 4.78 -0.25
N ASP A 34 8.97 5.76 0.62
CA ASP A 34 10.03 6.53 1.26
C ASP A 34 10.60 5.79 2.47
N SER A 35 9.74 5.04 3.18
CA SER A 35 10.17 4.19 4.29
C SER A 35 9.19 3.04 4.53
N ALA A 36 9.72 1.98 5.13
CA ALA A 36 8.95 0.86 5.64
C ALA A 36 9.35 0.59 7.09
N TYR A 37 8.38 0.38 7.96
CA TYR A 37 8.66 0.08 9.36
C TYR A 37 7.57 -0.76 9.99
N SER A 38 7.92 -1.42 11.07
CA SER A 38 6.98 -2.05 11.99
C SER A 38 7.06 -1.33 13.33
N ASN A 39 5.90 -1.17 13.97
CA ASN A 39 5.77 -0.68 15.34
C ASN A 39 6.27 -1.70 16.37
N GLN A 40 6.86 -2.82 15.94
CA GLN A 40 7.27 -3.93 16.79
C GLN A 40 8.53 -4.59 16.28
N TYR A 41 9.17 -5.31 17.20
CA TYR A 41 10.23 -6.25 16.88
C TYR A 41 9.67 -7.67 16.96
N PRO A 42 9.31 -8.32 15.84
CA PRO A 42 8.55 -9.55 15.87
C PRO A 42 9.48 -10.74 16.14
N GLU A 43 9.52 -11.20 17.40
CA GLU A 43 10.22 -12.42 17.80
C GLU A 43 9.25 -13.53 18.23
N GLY A 44 9.59 -14.78 17.90
CA GLY A 44 8.76 -15.94 18.22
C GLY A 44 7.48 -16.03 17.38
N ASN A 45 6.50 -16.79 17.87
CA ASN A 45 5.32 -17.20 17.10
C ASN A 45 4.03 -16.45 17.48
N TYR A 46 4.09 -15.46 18.36
CA TYR A 46 2.89 -14.92 19.00
C TYR A 46 2.27 -13.75 18.24
N PHE A 47 3.07 -12.92 17.55
CA PHE A 47 2.55 -11.73 16.88
C PHE A 47 3.54 -11.16 15.85
N ILE A 48 3.09 -10.93 14.61
CA ILE A 48 3.93 -10.41 13.51
C ILE A 48 3.96 -8.88 13.47
N GLY A 49 2.98 -8.22 14.09
CA GLY A 49 2.89 -6.78 14.12
C GLY A 49 2.17 -6.16 12.93
N MET A 50 2.11 -4.84 12.94
CA MET A 50 1.67 -4.05 11.79
C MET A 50 2.90 -3.63 11.00
N VAL A 51 2.74 -3.53 9.68
CA VAL A 51 3.76 -2.95 8.80
C VAL A 51 3.18 -1.70 8.16
N PHE A 52 3.96 -0.63 8.28
CA PHE A 52 3.66 0.71 7.82
C PHE A 52 4.57 1.03 6.64
N LEU A 53 3.98 1.57 5.59
CA LEU A 53 4.69 2.14 4.45
C LEU A 53 4.38 3.63 4.37
N ASN A 54 5.42 4.46 4.37
CA ASN A 54 5.26 5.86 4.05
C ASN A 54 5.46 6.01 2.55
N ILE A 55 4.42 6.47 1.87
CA ILE A 55 4.40 6.56 0.41
C ILE A 55 4.12 8.01 0.04
N THR A 56 4.96 8.57 -0.83
CA THR A 56 4.75 9.89 -1.44
C THR A 56 4.20 9.73 -2.83
N VAL A 57 3.14 10.47 -3.13
CA VAL A 57 2.63 10.66 -4.50
C VAL A 57 2.85 12.10 -4.90
N ILE A 58 3.49 12.30 -6.05
CA ILE A 58 3.82 13.58 -6.64
C ILE A 58 3.01 13.74 -7.91
N ASN A 59 2.22 14.80 -8.01
CA ASN A 59 1.52 15.21 -9.21
C ASN A 59 2.21 16.40 -9.87
N ARG A 60 2.89 16.17 -10.99
CA ARG A 60 3.47 17.17 -11.90
C ARG A 60 2.67 17.33 -13.19
N SER A 61 1.51 16.70 -13.29
CA SER A 61 0.58 16.91 -14.40
C SER A 61 -0.15 18.26 -14.25
N ASP A 62 -0.82 18.67 -15.32
CA ASP A 62 -1.67 19.86 -15.36
C ASP A 62 -3.09 19.63 -14.81
N SER A 63 -3.38 18.40 -14.38
CA SER A 63 -4.72 17.94 -14.02
C SER A 63 -4.79 17.47 -12.57
N VAL A 64 -5.97 17.60 -11.96
CA VAL A 64 -6.26 16.99 -10.66
C VAL A 64 -6.29 15.48 -10.81
N VAL A 65 -5.64 14.76 -9.89
CA VAL A 65 -5.57 13.31 -9.91
C VAL A 65 -6.12 12.75 -8.60
N THR A 66 -7.00 11.74 -8.70
CA THR A 66 -7.59 11.06 -7.55
C THR A 66 -7.12 9.62 -7.47
N VAL A 67 -6.45 9.21 -6.39
CA VAL A 67 -6.30 7.78 -6.06
C VAL A 67 -7.64 7.28 -5.56
N TYR A 68 -8.22 6.36 -6.31
CA TYR A 68 -9.52 5.82 -6.03
C TYR A 68 -9.50 4.85 -4.87
N MET A 69 -10.38 5.11 -3.90
CA MET A 69 -10.69 4.20 -2.82
C MET A 69 -12.10 3.64 -3.08
N PRO A 70 -12.29 2.32 -3.27
CA PRO A 70 -13.62 1.74 -3.36
C PRO A 70 -14.32 1.90 -2.00
N ASN A 71 -15.53 2.44 -2.02
CA ASN A 71 -16.40 2.46 -0.83
C ASN A 71 -16.85 1.02 -0.56
N ILE A 72 -16.26 0.38 0.46
CA ILE A 72 -16.69 -0.93 0.93
C ILE A 72 -17.91 -0.69 1.86
N PRO A 73 -19.09 -1.26 1.56
CA PRO A 73 -20.26 -1.07 2.41
C PRO A 73 -20.03 -1.66 3.81
N ALA A 74 -20.44 -0.91 4.84
CA ALA A 74 -20.38 -1.28 6.26
C ALA A 74 -21.10 -2.63 6.51
N PRO A 75 -20.58 -3.52 7.40
CA PRO A 75 -20.18 -3.16 8.78
C PRO A 75 -18.71 -3.43 9.12
N GLN A 76 -17.85 -3.75 8.14
CA GLN A 76 -16.61 -4.47 8.46
C GLN A 76 -15.31 -3.68 8.56
N LEU A 77 -15.21 -2.41 8.15
CA LEU A 77 -14.12 -1.46 8.53
C LEU A 77 -14.47 -0.07 7.96
N PRO A 78 -14.17 1.05 8.66
CA PRO A 78 -14.36 2.40 8.13
C PRO A 78 -13.29 2.82 7.09
N HIS A 79 -12.47 1.87 6.62
CA HIS A 79 -11.30 2.10 5.78
C HIS A 79 -11.48 1.37 4.44
N GLY A 80 -11.46 2.11 3.33
CA GLY A 80 -11.28 1.51 2.01
C GLY A 80 -9.79 1.34 1.69
N PHE A 81 -9.48 0.60 0.62
CA PHE A 81 -8.11 0.38 0.16
C PHE A 81 -7.83 1.17 -1.11
N ASP A 82 -6.93 2.14 -1.02
CA ASP A 82 -6.48 2.98 -2.14
C ASP A 82 -5.19 2.46 -2.79
N CYS A 83 -4.54 1.45 -2.18
CA CYS A 83 -3.37 0.76 -2.71
C CYS A 83 -3.46 -0.76 -2.53
N TYR A 84 -3.00 -1.51 -3.54
CA TYR A 84 -2.91 -2.97 -3.50
C TYR A 84 -1.49 -3.44 -3.71
N GLY A 85 -0.96 -4.23 -2.78
CA GLY A 85 0.31 -4.92 -2.92
C GLY A 85 0.11 -6.30 -3.56
N ILE A 86 1.10 -6.78 -4.29
CA ILE A 86 1.22 -8.17 -4.74
C ILE A 86 2.52 -8.71 -4.20
N PHE A 87 2.43 -9.63 -3.24
CA PHE A 87 3.58 -10.40 -2.75
C PHE A 87 3.46 -11.83 -3.23
N ARG A 88 4.44 -12.26 -4.04
CA ARG A 88 4.50 -13.58 -4.69
C ARG A 88 3.28 -13.90 -5.58
N SER A 89 2.17 -14.31 -4.98
CA SER A 89 0.90 -14.59 -5.67
C SER A 89 -0.34 -14.18 -4.89
N ASP A 90 -0.17 -13.51 -3.76
CA ASP A 90 -1.27 -13.03 -2.93
C ASP A 90 -1.39 -11.52 -3.07
N THR A 91 -2.65 -11.07 -3.10
CA THR A 91 -2.99 -9.66 -2.98
C THR A 91 -2.93 -9.26 -1.52
N LEU A 92 -2.31 -8.11 -1.28
CA LEU A 92 -2.25 -7.41 -0.02
C LEU A 92 -3.08 -6.14 -0.16
N GLU A 93 -4.06 -5.97 0.71
CA GLU A 93 -4.83 -4.75 0.78
C GLU A 93 -4.12 -3.75 1.71
N LEU A 94 -3.70 -2.60 1.18
CA LEU A 94 -3.09 -1.53 1.97
C LEU A 94 -4.13 -0.47 2.28
N GLY A 95 -4.39 -0.30 3.57
CA GLY A 95 -5.33 0.70 4.05
C GLY A 95 -4.62 1.97 4.48
N THR A 96 -5.31 3.09 4.36
CA THR A 96 -4.99 4.32 5.07
C THR A 96 -6.23 4.79 5.83
N ILE A 97 -6.06 5.60 6.89
CA ILE A 97 -7.20 6.12 7.65
C ILE A 97 -7.96 7.23 6.87
N PHE A 98 -7.39 7.72 5.75
CA PHE A 98 -8.00 8.78 4.94
C PHE A 98 -9.02 8.30 3.91
N SER A 99 -9.78 9.27 3.41
CA SER A 99 -10.49 9.21 2.14
C SER A 99 -9.52 9.17 0.94
N SER A 100 -10.06 8.94 -0.25
CA SER A 100 -9.33 9.01 -1.53
C SER A 100 -8.33 10.16 -1.59
N LEU A 101 -7.09 9.88 -2.02
CA LEU A 101 -6.06 10.90 -2.21
C LEU A 101 -6.42 11.77 -3.41
N ILE A 102 -6.56 13.08 -3.19
CA ILE A 102 -6.82 14.07 -4.26
C ILE A 102 -5.62 15.01 -4.31
N LEU A 103 -4.91 14.99 -5.44
CA LEU A 103 -3.72 15.80 -5.69
C LEU A 103 -4.00 16.84 -6.78
N GLU A 104 -3.90 18.11 -6.42
CA GLU A 104 -3.91 19.22 -7.36
C GLU A 104 -2.64 19.21 -8.25
N PRO A 105 -2.64 19.89 -9.41
CA PRO A 105 -1.45 20.08 -10.22
C PRO A 105 -0.27 20.64 -9.40
N ASN A 106 0.93 20.14 -9.66
CA ASN A 106 2.16 20.54 -8.98
C ASN A 106 2.07 20.42 -7.45
N THR A 107 1.57 19.30 -6.95
CA THR A 107 1.56 19.01 -5.51
C THR A 107 2.18 17.66 -5.20
N LEU A 108 2.52 17.47 -3.93
CA LEU A 108 2.79 16.15 -3.39
C LEU A 108 2.06 15.95 -2.07
N GLU A 109 1.80 14.68 -1.77
CA GLU A 109 1.30 14.26 -0.48
C GLU A 109 1.96 12.93 -0.08
N SER A 110 2.46 12.88 1.15
CA SER A 110 3.00 11.67 1.76
C SER A 110 2.01 11.14 2.79
N ARG A 111 1.68 9.85 2.71
CA ARG A 111 0.75 9.18 3.61
C ARG A 111 1.34 7.90 4.17
N GLN A 112 0.87 7.54 5.36
CA GLN A 112 1.12 6.24 5.95
C GLN A 112 0.05 5.25 5.47
N TYR A 113 0.50 4.10 5.01
CA TYR A 113 -0.30 2.95 4.60
C TYR A 113 0.03 1.76 5.49
N ILE A 114 -0.96 0.90 5.74
CA ILE A 114 -0.86 -0.17 6.73
C ILE A 114 -1.31 -1.50 6.14
N TYR A 115 -0.55 -2.55 6.42
CA TYR A 115 -0.99 -3.92 6.24
C TYR A 115 -1.77 -4.44 7.45
N GLY A 116 -2.91 -5.07 7.22
CA GLY A 116 -3.67 -5.74 8.28
C GLY A 116 -2.94 -6.94 8.87
N ASN A 117 -2.81 -6.99 10.20
CA ASN A 117 -2.09 -8.04 10.93
C ASN A 117 -2.54 -9.47 10.59
N GLY A 118 -3.86 -9.73 10.54
CA GLY A 118 -4.38 -11.07 10.24
C GLY A 118 -3.94 -11.61 8.87
N LYS A 119 -3.83 -10.73 7.87
CA LYS A 119 -3.33 -11.08 6.54
C LYS A 119 -1.85 -11.41 6.57
N LEU A 120 -1.05 -10.62 7.30
CA LEU A 120 0.39 -10.85 7.45
C LEU A 120 0.67 -12.20 8.11
N TYR A 121 -0.04 -12.53 9.19
CA TYR A 121 0.06 -13.83 9.86
C TYR A 121 -0.25 -15.00 8.92
N THR A 122 -1.36 -14.91 8.20
CA THR A 122 -1.76 -15.94 7.22
C THR A 122 -0.69 -16.18 6.17
N LEU A 123 -0.06 -15.12 5.65
CA LEU A 123 0.96 -15.24 4.62
C LEU A 123 2.30 -15.77 5.16
N TYR A 124 2.68 -15.35 6.36
CA TYR A 124 3.85 -15.88 7.06
C TYR A 124 3.78 -17.40 7.21
N GLU A 125 2.66 -17.91 7.76
CA GLU A 125 2.44 -19.35 7.93
C GLU A 125 2.41 -20.07 6.59
N LYS A 126 1.68 -19.52 5.61
CA LYS A 126 1.55 -20.10 4.27
C LYS A 126 2.90 -20.31 3.57
N TYR A 127 3.82 -19.36 3.70
CA TYR A 127 5.11 -19.40 3.01
C TYR A 127 6.23 -20.06 3.82
N GLY A 128 5.97 -20.47 5.06
CA GLY A 128 6.91 -21.26 5.87
C GLY A 128 8.23 -20.54 6.15
N TYR A 129 8.16 -19.23 6.41
CA TYR A 129 9.34 -18.42 6.64
C TYR A 129 10.08 -18.82 7.94
N PRO A 130 11.42 -18.73 7.98
CA PRO A 130 12.20 -19.13 9.15
C PRO A 130 12.05 -18.18 10.34
N SER A 131 11.66 -16.92 10.08
CA SER A 131 11.34 -15.95 11.13
C SER A 131 10.41 -14.85 10.60
N PRO A 132 9.63 -14.20 11.48
CA PRO A 132 8.80 -13.05 11.11
C PRO A 132 9.60 -11.90 10.49
N GLN A 133 10.82 -11.64 10.99
CA GLN A 133 11.65 -10.55 10.45
C GLN A 133 12.03 -10.80 9.00
N LYS A 134 12.46 -12.03 8.67
CA LYS A 134 12.81 -12.38 7.29
C LYS A 134 11.60 -12.32 6.37
N PHE A 135 10.43 -12.74 6.87
CA PHE A 135 9.17 -12.58 6.15
C PHE A 135 8.85 -11.13 5.85
N LEU A 136 8.89 -10.23 6.84
CA LEU A 136 8.55 -8.82 6.64
C LEU A 136 9.57 -8.09 5.76
N GLN A 137 10.86 -8.45 5.85
CA GLN A 137 11.89 -7.93 4.95
C GLN A 137 11.62 -8.31 3.49
N ASP A 138 11.34 -9.59 3.21
CA ASP A 138 11.03 -10.05 1.85
C ASP A 138 9.68 -9.52 1.38
N LEU A 139 8.69 -9.43 2.27
CA LEU A 139 7.39 -8.81 1.97
C LEU A 139 7.57 -7.39 1.44
N VAL A 140 8.33 -6.55 2.14
CA VAL A 140 8.56 -5.15 1.72
C VAL A 140 9.35 -5.09 0.42
N ARG A 141 10.41 -5.90 0.28
CA ARG A 141 11.32 -5.85 -0.88
C ARG A 141 10.72 -6.44 -2.16
N GLU A 142 9.98 -7.53 -2.05
CA GLU A 142 9.49 -8.29 -3.21
C GLU A 142 8.06 -7.89 -3.62
N SER A 143 7.37 -7.07 -2.81
CA SER A 143 6.03 -6.60 -3.15
C SER A 143 6.05 -5.58 -4.28
N ARG A 144 5.05 -5.71 -5.15
CA ARG A 144 4.70 -4.68 -6.14
C ARG A 144 3.41 -4.00 -5.74
N TYR A 145 3.38 -2.68 -5.82
CA TYR A 145 2.26 -1.87 -5.36
C TYR A 145 1.53 -1.28 -6.54
N TYR A 146 0.20 -1.32 -6.49
CA TYR A 146 -0.67 -0.86 -7.55
C TYR A 146 -1.60 0.21 -6.99
N PHE A 147 -1.52 1.40 -7.59
CA PHE A 147 -2.39 2.53 -7.31
C PHE A 147 -3.41 2.66 -8.42
N ILE A 148 -4.68 2.79 -8.06
CA ILE A 148 -5.77 3.01 -9.03
C ILE A 148 -6.08 4.50 -9.05
N PHE A 149 -5.85 5.15 -10.19
CA PHE A 149 -6.16 6.56 -10.39
C PHE A 149 -7.43 6.72 -11.21
N ASP A 150 -8.27 7.67 -10.80
CA ASP A 150 -9.47 8.10 -11.51
C ASP A 150 -10.39 6.93 -11.94
N ARG A 151 -10.39 5.86 -11.14
CA ARG A 151 -11.16 4.60 -11.34
C ARG A 151 -10.82 3.82 -12.62
N ARG A 152 -9.74 4.15 -13.32
CA ARG A 152 -9.44 3.56 -14.64
C ARG A 152 -7.98 3.28 -14.85
N ASP A 153 -7.13 4.23 -14.48
CA ASP A 153 -5.70 4.11 -14.69
C ASP A 153 -5.08 3.35 -13.51
N THR A 154 -4.07 2.53 -13.78
CA THR A 154 -3.26 1.90 -12.74
C THR A 154 -1.83 2.38 -12.86
N CYS A 155 -1.15 2.60 -11.73
CA CYS A 155 0.29 2.82 -11.69
C CYS A 155 0.93 1.72 -10.84
N MET A 156 2.02 1.12 -11.32
CA MET A 156 2.75 0.10 -10.59
C MET A 156 4.03 0.71 -10.02
N VAL A 157 4.32 0.40 -8.75
CA VAL A 157 5.52 0.82 -8.04
C VAL A 157 6.20 -0.41 -7.48
N GLU A 158 7.49 -0.53 -7.71
CA GLU A 158 8.33 -1.52 -7.04
C GLU A 158 9.05 -0.84 -5.89
N SER A 159 9.25 -1.56 -4.79
CA SER A 159 10.14 -1.09 -3.72
C SER A 159 11.55 -0.90 -4.25
N ASP A 160 12.23 0.13 -3.77
CA ASP A 160 13.68 0.24 -3.97
C ASP A 160 14.37 -1.00 -3.40
N SER A 161 15.32 -1.57 -4.15
CA SER A 161 16.13 -2.71 -3.70
C SER A 161 16.89 -2.47 -2.39
N THR A 162 17.13 -1.20 -2.05
CA THR A 162 17.78 -0.74 -0.83
C THR A 162 16.81 -0.45 0.31
N LEU A 163 15.49 -0.49 0.05
CA LEU A 163 14.49 -0.28 1.08
C LEU A 163 14.56 -1.41 2.12
N GLU A 164 14.78 -1.03 3.37
CA GLU A 164 14.78 -1.94 4.50
C GLU A 164 13.65 -1.59 5.46
N ILE A 165 12.96 -2.63 5.96
CA ILE A 165 11.98 -2.45 7.02
C ILE A 165 12.70 -2.19 8.35
N GLN A 166 12.32 -1.11 9.03
CA GLN A 166 12.81 -0.79 10.36
C GLN A 166 11.88 -1.37 11.42
N PHE A 167 12.42 -2.05 12.43
CA PHE A 167 11.64 -2.57 13.56
C PHE A 167 11.78 -1.59 14.73
N LEU A 168 10.80 -0.72 14.91
CA LEU A 168 10.90 0.45 15.81
C LEU A 168 10.32 0.20 17.21
N GLY A 169 9.56 -0.88 17.39
CA GLY A 169 9.00 -1.24 18.70
C GLY A 169 9.88 -2.14 19.54
N ARG A 170 9.47 -2.32 20.80
CA ARG A 170 10.07 -3.29 21.72
C ARG A 170 9.32 -4.61 21.67
N PHE A 171 10.03 -5.69 22.01
CA PHE A 171 9.42 -7.00 22.13
C PHE A 171 8.29 -6.98 23.18
N GLY A 172 7.09 -7.43 22.80
CA GLY A 172 5.94 -7.55 23.69
C GLY A 172 5.18 -6.24 23.99
N GLU A 173 5.55 -5.12 23.36
CA GLU A 173 4.81 -3.85 23.47
C GLU A 173 3.91 -3.65 22.24
N GLU A 174 2.61 -3.43 22.48
CA GLU A 174 1.67 -2.98 21.47
C GLU A 174 1.64 -1.45 21.48
N GLY A 175 2.17 -0.81 20.44
CA GLY A 175 2.01 0.62 20.23
C GLY A 175 1.26 0.87 18.93
N GLU A 176 0.10 1.53 18.95
CA GLU A 176 -0.53 2.00 17.71
C GLU A 176 0.16 3.28 17.23
N TRP A 177 0.89 3.18 16.12
CA TRP A 177 1.63 4.29 15.51
C TRP A 177 0.92 4.72 14.23
N ILE A 178 -0.41 4.82 14.32
CA ILE A 178 -1.22 5.16 13.17
C ILE A 178 -1.32 6.68 13.06
N GLU A 179 -0.84 7.20 11.94
CA GLU A 179 -0.89 8.63 11.66
C GLU A 179 -2.22 8.98 10.99
N VAL A 180 -3.01 9.78 11.71
CA VAL A 180 -4.33 10.26 11.25
C VAL A 180 -4.25 11.55 10.43
N ARG A 181 -3.04 12.06 10.12
CA ARG A 181 -2.83 13.17 9.17
C ARG A 181 -1.82 12.81 8.07
N PRO A 182 -1.87 13.45 6.88
CA PRO A 182 -0.78 13.33 5.91
C PRO A 182 0.54 13.67 6.58
N LEU A 183 1.57 12.87 6.32
CA LEU A 183 2.91 13.09 6.87
C LEU A 183 3.52 14.38 6.30
N ARG A 184 3.16 14.69 5.06
CA ARG A 184 3.61 15.86 4.31
C ARG A 184 2.60 16.18 3.23
N LYS A 185 2.35 17.48 3.00
CA LYS A 185 1.51 17.97 1.90
C LYS A 185 2.03 19.32 1.43
N GLU A 186 2.43 19.41 0.18
CA GLU A 186 3.15 20.58 -0.34
C GLU A 186 2.71 20.98 -1.75
N LYS A 187 2.79 22.28 -2.04
CA LYS A 187 2.84 22.79 -3.41
C LYS A 187 4.29 22.80 -3.88
N LEU A 188 4.51 22.20 -5.03
CA LEU A 188 5.80 22.16 -5.68
C LEU A 188 6.00 23.45 -6.46
N ARG A 189 7.22 23.97 -6.41
CA ARG A 189 7.65 25.02 -7.34
C ARG A 189 8.21 24.35 -8.59
N ASP A 190 8.11 25.06 -9.71
CA ASP A 190 8.73 24.66 -10.97
C ASP A 190 10.25 24.62 -10.86
#